data_AF-A0A1J3IRN7-F1
#
_entry.id   AF-A0A1J3IRN7-F1
#
_cell.length_a   1.000
_cell.length_b   1.000
_cell.length_c   1.000
_cell.angle_alpha   90.00
_cell.angle_beta   90.00
_cell.angle_gamma   90.00
#
_symmetry.space_group_name_H-M   'P 1'
#
loop_
_entity.id
_entity.type
_entity.pdbx_description
1 polymer ?
#
loop_
_entity_poly.entity_id
_entity_poly.type
_entity_poly.pdbx_seq_one_letter_code
_entity_poly.pdbx_strand_id
1 'polypeptide(L)'
;MLATEISVISDKEMEGRSELKQQIFVIFKEFMTGITKLEELENAANSYLLRFQQGLSFLQRPPIVTSSKLIENIIKNNETRRLKSYIDAGCVNIHDAVQSTRALHTSLSGLSDHLIKAKSLLNELQGLTDEAALAIETATKLSTQLDKESNDELQQVTCDEEDETVPFLEEAEVTEYATLIALVYSMVKQNYVMQEKIVKSLSLKSSSGELETYAMMWSLRPFVEDEVMNRAWKCIY
;
A
#
# COMPACT_ATOMS: atom_id res chain seq x y z
N MET A 1 -54.54 -15.34 5.27
CA MET A 1 -53.51 -15.57 6.31
C MET A 1 -52.15 -15.84 5.65
N LEU A 2 -52.07 -16.72 4.65
CA LEU A 2 -50.85 -16.97 3.85
C LEU A 2 -50.24 -15.73 3.15
N ALA A 3 -51.07 -14.84 2.56
CA ALA A 3 -50.55 -13.64 1.88
C ALA A 3 -49.85 -12.64 2.83
N THR A 4 -50.20 -12.65 4.12
CA THR A 4 -49.61 -11.75 5.12
C THR A 4 -48.27 -12.28 5.63
N GLU A 5 -48.07 -13.60 5.67
CA GLU A 5 -46.80 -14.21 6.06
C GLU A 5 -45.74 -14.09 4.96
N ILE A 6 -46.13 -14.26 3.68
CA ILE A 6 -45.21 -14.11 2.53
C ILE A 6 -44.70 -12.66 2.42
N SER A 7 -45.56 -11.66 2.63
CA SER A 7 -45.17 -10.24 2.61
C SER A 7 -44.17 -9.89 3.72
N VAL A 8 -44.33 -10.47 4.91
CA VAL A 8 -43.45 -10.18 6.07
C VAL A 8 -42.08 -10.85 5.96
N ILE A 9 -42.01 -11.99 5.27
CA ILE A 9 -40.74 -12.68 4.99
C ILE A 9 -39.93 -11.89 3.95
N SER A 10 -40.59 -11.42 2.88
CA SER A 10 -39.95 -10.60 1.84
C SER A 10 -39.39 -9.27 2.38
N ASP A 11 -40.11 -8.59 3.29
CA ASP A 11 -39.64 -7.34 3.89
C ASP A 11 -38.41 -7.53 4.80
N LYS A 12 -38.33 -8.65 5.54
CA LYS A 12 -37.17 -8.98 6.39
C LYS A 12 -35.91 -9.33 5.59
N GLU A 13 -36.08 -9.95 4.42
CA GLU A 13 -34.97 -10.27 3.52
C GLU A 13 -34.35 -9.02 2.88
N MET A 14 -35.19 -8.07 2.43
CA MET A 14 -34.70 -6.79 1.90
C MET A 14 -33.97 -5.97 2.96
N GLU A 15 -34.46 -5.96 4.21
CA GLU A 15 -33.78 -5.26 5.31
C GLU A 15 -32.40 -5.87 5.62
N GLY A 16 -32.30 -7.21 5.72
CA GLY A 16 -31.03 -7.88 5.99
C GLY A 16 -29.97 -7.73 4.88
N ARG A 17 -30.39 -7.67 3.61
CA ARG A 17 -29.50 -7.39 2.48
C ARG A 17 -29.00 -5.95 2.47
N SER A 18 -29.87 -5.00 2.79
CA SER A 18 -29.53 -3.58 2.95
C SER A 18 -28.52 -3.36 4.08
N GLU A 19 -28.71 -4.02 5.23
CA GLU A 19 -27.79 -3.96 6.38
C GLU A 19 -26.39 -4.52 6.03
N LEU A 20 -26.33 -5.67 5.35
CA LEU A 20 -25.06 -6.28 4.92
C LEU A 20 -24.29 -5.37 3.96
N LYS A 21 -25.00 -4.80 2.97
CA LYS A 21 -24.43 -3.87 2.00
C LYS A 21 -23.84 -2.64 2.70
N GLN A 22 -24.59 -2.08 3.65
CA GLN A 22 -24.14 -0.95 4.44
C GLN A 22 -22.91 -1.32 5.29
N GLN A 23 -22.88 -2.51 5.89
CA GLN A 23 -21.74 -2.99 6.67
C GLN A 23 -20.47 -3.11 5.81
N ILE A 24 -20.55 -3.81 4.67
CA ILE A 24 -19.40 -4.00 3.79
C ILE A 24 -18.92 -2.67 3.19
N PHE A 25 -19.83 -1.75 2.88
CA PHE A 25 -19.45 -0.41 2.45
C PHE A 25 -18.71 0.39 3.54
N VAL A 26 -19.12 0.26 4.80
CA VAL A 26 -18.39 0.88 5.93
C VAL A 26 -16.98 0.31 6.05
N ILE A 27 -16.83 -1.01 6.01
CA ILE A 27 -15.52 -1.69 6.02
C ILE A 27 -14.67 -1.22 4.85
N PHE A 28 -15.25 -1.13 3.65
CA PHE A 28 -14.56 -0.64 2.45
C PHE A 28 -14.03 0.79 2.62
N LYS A 29 -14.85 1.69 3.18
CA LYS A 29 -14.45 3.07 3.42
C LYS A 29 -13.32 3.20 4.45
N GLU A 30 -13.39 2.42 5.52
CA GLU A 30 -12.32 2.36 6.53
C GLU A 30 -11.03 1.79 5.94
N PHE A 31 -11.14 0.74 5.14
CA PHE A 31 -10.03 0.12 4.43
C PHE A 31 -9.32 1.14 3.52
N MET A 32 -10.09 1.85 2.69
CA MET A 32 -9.53 2.84 1.78
C MET A 32 -8.94 4.05 2.52
N THR A 33 -9.47 4.41 3.69
CA THR A 33 -8.82 5.40 4.57
C THR A 33 -7.44 4.92 5.04
N GLY A 34 -7.31 3.63 5.37
CA GLY A 34 -6.01 3.01 5.68
C GLY A 34 -5.05 3.01 4.49
N ILE A 35 -5.55 2.84 3.27
CA ILE A 35 -4.77 2.96 2.03
C ILE A 35 -4.21 4.38 1.86
N THR A 36 -5.01 5.44 2.07
CA THR A 36 -4.51 6.82 2.03
C THR A 36 -3.36 7.04 3.02
N LYS A 37 -3.50 6.53 4.26
CA LYS A 37 -2.44 6.64 5.27
C LYS A 37 -1.15 5.92 4.84
N LEU A 38 -1.27 4.77 4.18
CA LEU A 38 -0.11 4.06 3.62
C LEU A 38 0.58 4.87 2.52
N GLU A 39 -0.18 5.48 1.61
CA GLU A 39 0.37 6.31 0.52
C GLU A 39 1.08 7.55 1.07
N GLU A 40 0.52 8.21 2.10
CA GLU A 40 1.17 9.33 2.78
C GLU A 40 2.51 8.92 3.42
N LEU A 41 2.55 7.77 4.10
CA LEU A 41 3.78 7.23 4.66
C LEU A 41 4.81 6.88 3.58
N GLU A 42 4.39 6.24 2.49
CA GLU A 42 5.26 5.88 1.37
C GLU A 42 5.92 7.12 0.74
N ASN A 43 5.14 8.18 0.54
CA ASN A 43 5.64 9.45 0.02
C ASN A 43 6.68 10.09 0.96
N ALA A 44 6.44 10.06 2.27
CA ALA A 44 7.42 10.53 3.25
C ALA A 44 8.70 9.68 3.24
N ALA A 45 8.56 8.36 3.14
CA ALA A 45 9.67 7.41 3.16
C ALA A 45 10.58 7.52 1.93
N ASN A 46 10.03 7.86 0.76
CA ASN A 46 10.82 8.09 -0.45
C ASN A 46 11.89 9.18 -0.25
N SER A 47 11.57 10.22 0.52
CA SER A 47 12.54 11.28 0.85
C SER A 47 13.74 10.76 1.66
N TYR A 48 13.54 9.76 2.52
CA TYR A 48 14.64 9.12 3.25
C TYR A 48 15.49 8.26 2.34
N LEU A 49 14.89 7.51 1.41
CA LEU A 49 15.64 6.70 0.45
C LEU A 49 16.53 7.58 -0.45
N LEU A 50 15.99 8.67 -0.99
CA LEU A 50 16.75 9.63 -1.79
C LEU A 50 17.89 10.28 -0.99
N ARG A 51 17.62 10.66 0.26
CA ARG A 51 18.65 11.22 1.15
C ARG A 51 19.73 10.20 1.49
N PHE A 52 19.38 8.93 1.66
CA PHE A 52 20.33 7.84 1.84
C PHE A 52 21.24 7.72 0.61
N GLN A 53 20.66 7.66 -0.59
CA GLN A 53 21.40 7.59 -1.84
C GLN A 53 22.37 8.77 -2.01
N GLN A 54 21.90 9.99 -1.76
CA GLN A 54 22.73 11.19 -1.83
C GLN A 54 23.88 11.13 -0.82
N GLY A 55 23.59 10.88 0.46
CA GLY A 55 24.62 10.81 1.50
C GLY A 55 25.67 9.73 1.23
N LEU A 56 25.26 8.59 0.68
CA LEU A 56 26.19 7.51 0.36
C LEU A 56 27.08 7.89 -0.83
N SER A 57 26.53 8.56 -1.84
CA SER A 57 27.30 9.04 -2.99
C SER A 57 28.42 10.02 -2.58
N PHE A 58 28.21 10.84 -1.54
CA PHE A 58 29.24 11.73 -1.00
C PHE A 58 30.33 10.95 -0.27
N LEU A 59 29.96 9.98 0.57
CA LEU A 59 30.92 9.17 1.33
C LEU A 59 31.76 8.26 0.44
N GLN A 60 31.25 7.88 -0.73
CA GLN A 60 31.98 7.06 -1.71
C GLN A 60 32.97 7.87 -2.56
N ARG A 61 32.99 9.21 -2.45
CA ARG A 61 33.99 10.03 -3.15
C ARG A 61 35.39 9.79 -2.56
N PRO A 62 36.44 9.84 -3.39
CA PRO A 62 37.80 9.70 -2.89
C PRO A 62 38.16 10.88 -1.95
N PRO A 63 38.92 10.65 -0.87
CA PRO A 63 39.47 11.75 -0.08
C PRO A 63 40.58 12.46 -0.85
N ILE A 64 40.84 13.73 -0.52
CA ILE A 64 42.00 14.44 -1.04
C ILE A 64 43.26 13.83 -0.42
N VAL A 65 44.18 13.35 -1.25
CA VAL A 65 45.47 12.83 -0.78
C VAL A 65 46.41 14.00 -0.46
N THR A 66 46.23 14.61 0.70
CA THR A 66 47.13 15.67 1.22
C THR A 66 48.33 15.11 1.99
N SER A 67 48.41 13.78 2.18
CA SER A 67 49.55 13.13 2.83
C SER A 67 50.88 13.29 2.07
N SER A 68 50.82 13.58 0.77
CA SER A 68 51.98 13.93 -0.03
C SER A 68 52.30 15.42 0.09
N LYS A 69 53.48 15.75 0.63
CA LYS A 69 53.99 17.14 0.68
C LYS A 69 53.98 17.83 -0.69
N LEU A 70 54.20 17.07 -1.76
CA LEU A 70 54.13 17.60 -3.13
C LEU A 70 52.71 18.06 -3.48
N ILE A 71 51.71 17.21 -3.26
CA ILE A 71 50.31 17.51 -3.57
C ILE A 71 49.83 18.66 -2.68
N GLU A 72 50.16 18.62 -1.38
CA GLU A 72 49.85 19.68 -0.44
C GLU A 72 50.41 21.04 -0.91
N ASN A 73 51.69 21.08 -1.31
CA ASN A 73 52.32 22.31 -1.81
C ASN A 73 51.70 22.79 -3.13
N ILE A 74 51.35 21.88 -4.05
CA ILE A 74 50.68 22.24 -5.32
C ILE A 74 49.33 22.90 -5.03
N ILE A 75 48.51 22.31 -4.15
CA ILE A 75 47.19 22.85 -3.81
C ILE A 75 47.34 24.22 -3.14
N LYS A 76 48.23 24.35 -2.15
CA LYS A 76 48.45 25.63 -1.43
C LYS A 76 48.97 26.73 -2.36
N ASN A 77 49.92 26.42 -3.24
CA ASN A 77 50.52 27.43 -4.13
C ASN A 77 49.58 27.88 -5.25
N ASN A 78 48.52 27.12 -5.56
CA ASN A 78 47.54 27.41 -6.61
C ASN A 78 46.12 27.63 -6.04
N GLU A 79 46.01 27.97 -4.77
CA GLU A 79 44.76 28.09 -4.05
C GLU A 79 43.88 29.20 -4.65
N THR A 80 42.84 28.79 -5.38
CA THR A 80 41.82 29.69 -5.93
C THR A 80 40.44 29.21 -5.50
N ARG A 81 39.44 30.11 -5.52
CA ARG A 81 38.04 29.74 -5.28
C ARG A 81 37.60 28.61 -6.24
N ARG A 82 38.03 28.69 -7.51
CA ARG A 82 37.73 27.67 -8.53
C ARG A 82 38.34 26.32 -8.20
N LEU A 83 39.61 26.27 -7.79
CA LEU A 83 40.27 25.02 -7.42
C LEU A 83 39.59 24.37 -6.21
N LYS A 84 39.25 25.16 -5.19
CA LYS A 84 38.49 24.67 -4.02
C LYS A 84 37.17 24.03 -4.42
N SER A 85 36.35 24.73 -5.21
CA SER A 85 35.06 24.18 -5.67
C SER A 85 35.22 22.91 -6.51
N TYR A 86 36.26 22.81 -7.33
CA TYR A 86 36.55 21.60 -8.10
C TYR A 86 36.91 20.42 -7.19
N ILE A 87 37.73 20.67 -6.18
CA ILE A 87 38.12 19.70 -5.17
C ILE A 87 36.90 19.25 -4.35
N ASP A 88 36.10 20.18 -3.83
CA ASP A 88 34.90 19.87 -3.03
C ASP A 88 33.83 19.11 -3.84
N ALA A 89 33.77 19.34 -5.15
CA ALA A 89 32.87 18.59 -6.03
C ALA A 89 33.33 17.13 -6.25
N GLY A 90 34.63 16.87 -6.28
CA GLY A 90 35.20 15.57 -6.62
C GLY A 90 35.64 14.72 -5.42
N CYS A 91 35.92 15.36 -4.28
CA CYS A 91 36.49 14.70 -3.11
C CYS A 91 35.61 14.87 -1.87
N VAL A 92 35.65 13.88 -0.98
CA VAL A 92 35.00 13.99 0.33
C VAL A 92 35.90 14.76 1.29
N ASN A 93 35.34 15.77 1.96
CA ASN A 93 35.98 16.44 3.09
C ASN A 93 35.37 15.96 4.43
N ILE A 94 36.02 16.31 5.55
CA ILE A 94 35.59 15.86 6.89
C ILE A 94 34.17 16.35 7.22
N HIS A 95 33.82 17.58 6.82
CA HIS A 95 32.50 18.14 7.08
C HIS A 95 31.42 17.36 6.33
N ASP A 96 31.63 17.12 5.03
CA ASP A 96 30.72 16.36 4.18
C ASP A 96 30.58 14.93 4.68
N ALA A 97 31.67 14.31 5.13
CA ALA A 97 31.64 12.98 5.71
C ALA A 97 30.74 12.94 6.95
N VAL A 98 30.92 13.87 7.90
CA VAL A 98 30.10 13.95 9.12
C VAL A 98 28.64 14.20 8.79
N GLN A 99 28.33 15.13 7.89
CA GLN A 99 26.95 15.43 7.48
C GLN A 99 26.31 14.25 6.76
N SER A 100 27.04 13.61 5.86
CA SER A 100 26.57 12.46 5.11
C SER A 100 26.32 11.26 6.02
N THR A 101 27.22 10.97 6.96
CA THR A 101 27.00 9.91 7.96
C THR A 101 25.75 10.16 8.81
N ARG A 102 25.53 11.41 9.26
CA ARG A 102 24.29 11.78 9.97
C ARG A 102 23.07 11.60 9.08
N ALA A 103 23.13 12.03 7.83
CA ALA A 103 22.05 11.88 6.87
C ALA A 103 21.71 10.40 6.61
N LEU A 104 22.73 9.53 6.48
CA LEU A 104 22.53 8.09 6.36
C LEU A 104 21.81 7.51 7.59
N HIS A 105 22.28 7.86 8.78
CA HIS A 105 21.67 7.38 10.03
C HIS A 105 20.21 7.83 10.17
N THR A 106 19.93 9.11 9.96
CA THR A 106 18.56 9.63 10.00
C THR A 106 17.67 8.97 8.94
N SER A 107 18.20 8.73 7.74
CA SER A 107 17.46 8.07 6.67
C SER A 107 17.14 6.61 7.01
N LEU A 108 18.11 5.85 7.53
CA LEU A 108 17.88 4.47 7.96
C LEU A 108 16.85 4.38 9.09
N SER A 109 16.95 5.29 10.07
CA SER A 109 15.98 5.38 11.16
C SER A 109 14.58 5.71 10.65
N GLY A 110 14.46 6.67 9.72
CA GLY A 110 13.19 7.04 9.10
C GLY A 110 12.58 5.91 8.28
N LEU A 111 13.38 5.18 7.50
CA LEU A 111 12.95 4.00 6.75
C LEU A 111 12.53 2.85 7.67
N SER A 112 13.24 2.62 8.77
CA SER A 112 12.86 1.60 9.75
C SER A 112 11.54 1.96 10.45
N ASP A 113 11.35 3.23 10.80
CA ASP A 113 10.09 3.73 11.37
C ASP A 113 8.93 3.60 10.37
N HIS A 114 9.16 3.92 9.09
CA HIS A 114 8.22 3.64 8.00
C HIS A 114 7.80 2.17 7.96
N LEU A 115 8.75 1.23 7.98
CA LEU A 115 8.42 -0.20 7.95
C LEU A 115 7.56 -0.63 9.15
N ILE A 116 7.84 -0.13 10.34
CA ILE A 116 7.06 -0.44 11.55
C ILE A 116 5.62 0.07 11.39
N LYS A 117 5.46 1.34 10.97
CA LYS A 117 4.15 1.97 10.79
C LYS A 117 3.35 1.32 9.66
N ALA A 118 3.97 1.11 8.50
CA ALA A 118 3.35 0.45 7.36
C ALA A 118 2.92 -0.99 7.70
N LYS A 119 3.73 -1.73 8.48
CA LYS A 119 3.36 -3.06 8.95
C LYS A 119 2.15 -3.03 9.91
N SER A 120 2.08 -2.04 10.81
CA SER A 120 0.91 -1.85 11.67
C SER A 120 -0.36 -1.63 10.85
N LEU A 121 -0.31 -0.70 9.90
CA LEU A 121 -1.44 -0.42 9.00
C LEU A 121 -1.82 -1.63 8.16
N LEU A 122 -0.85 -2.41 7.67
CA LEU A 122 -1.16 -3.65 6.94
C LEU A 122 -1.86 -4.70 7.80
N ASN A 123 -1.56 -4.77 9.10
CA ASN A 123 -2.28 -5.67 10.00
C ASN A 123 -3.73 -5.17 10.21
N GLU A 124 -3.94 -3.85 10.33
CA GLU A 124 -5.27 -3.25 10.40
C GLU A 124 -6.08 -3.53 9.13
N LEU A 125 -5.49 -3.32 7.95
CA LEU A 125 -6.10 -3.62 6.65
C LEU A 125 -6.39 -5.12 6.47
N GLN A 126 -5.53 -5.99 7.01
CA GLN A 126 -5.78 -7.42 7.00
C GLN A 126 -7.01 -7.76 7.85
N GLY A 127 -7.15 -7.15 9.04
CA GLY A 127 -8.33 -7.33 9.88
C GLY A 127 -9.62 -6.92 9.17
N LEU A 128 -9.62 -5.79 8.46
CA LEU A 128 -10.75 -5.35 7.64
C LEU A 128 -11.04 -6.29 6.47
N THR A 129 -10.00 -6.87 5.86
CA THR A 129 -10.15 -7.88 4.80
C THR A 129 -10.79 -9.17 5.34
N ASP A 130 -10.36 -9.61 6.52
CA ASP A 130 -10.92 -10.79 7.20
C ASP A 130 -12.38 -10.54 7.62
N GLU A 131 -12.69 -9.33 8.10
CA GLU A 131 -14.06 -8.93 8.45
C GLU A 131 -14.99 -8.91 7.23
N ALA A 132 -14.55 -8.34 6.11
CA ALA A 132 -15.30 -8.37 4.86
C ALA A 132 -15.57 -9.80 4.38
N ALA A 133 -14.59 -10.69 4.50
CA ALA A 133 -14.75 -12.10 4.14
C ALA A 133 -15.77 -12.81 5.04
N LEU A 134 -15.73 -12.56 6.35
CA LEU A 134 -16.70 -13.12 7.31
C LEU A 134 -18.12 -12.62 7.05
N ALA A 135 -18.29 -11.34 6.71
CA ALA A 135 -19.58 -10.76 6.36
C ALA A 135 -20.20 -11.48 5.14
N ILE A 136 -19.42 -11.70 4.08
CA ILE A 136 -19.88 -12.45 2.89
C ILE A 136 -20.18 -13.90 3.20
N GLU A 137 -19.32 -14.59 3.98
CA GLU A 137 -19.56 -15.98 4.34
C GLU A 137 -20.86 -16.13 5.13
N THR A 138 -21.14 -15.19 6.04
CA THR A 138 -22.38 -15.15 6.83
C THR A 138 -23.60 -14.95 5.93
N ALA A 139 -23.53 -14.01 4.98
CA ALA A 139 -24.59 -13.78 4.00
C ALA A 139 -24.85 -15.02 3.14
N THR A 140 -23.79 -15.65 2.63
CA THR A 140 -23.89 -16.85 1.78
C THR A 140 -24.54 -18.00 2.55
N LYS A 141 -24.18 -18.20 3.83
CA LYS A 141 -24.79 -19.20 4.70
C LYS A 141 -26.28 -18.93 4.94
N LEU A 142 -26.67 -17.68 5.18
CA LEU A 142 -28.08 -17.30 5.37
C LEU A 142 -28.91 -17.61 4.12
N SER A 143 -28.41 -17.28 2.92
CA SER A 143 -29.08 -17.62 1.66
C SER A 143 -29.24 -19.13 1.47
N THR A 144 -28.19 -19.92 1.71
CA THR A 144 -28.23 -21.38 1.51
C THR A 144 -29.07 -22.16 2.53
N GLN A 145 -29.27 -21.65 3.75
CA GLN A 145 -30.16 -22.27 4.73
C GLN A 145 -31.64 -22.06 4.37
N LEU A 146 -31.97 -20.90 3.80
CA LEU A 146 -33.33 -20.55 3.41
C LEU A 146 -33.83 -21.37 2.21
N ASP A 147 -32.96 -21.62 1.22
CA ASP A 147 -33.27 -22.50 0.07
C ASP A 147 -33.55 -23.96 0.48
N LYS A 148 -33.03 -24.39 1.64
CA LYS A 148 -33.23 -25.75 2.16
C LYS A 148 -34.54 -25.90 2.93
N GLU A 149 -35.02 -24.85 3.58
CA GLU A 149 -36.33 -24.84 4.27
C GLU A 149 -37.49 -24.59 3.30
N SER A 150 -37.24 -23.98 2.14
CA SER A 150 -38.25 -23.75 1.09
C SER A 150 -38.63 -25.02 0.30
N ASN A 151 -37.89 -26.13 0.41
CA ASN A 151 -37.97 -27.23 -0.56
C ASN A 151 -38.71 -28.48 -0.07
N ASP A 152 -39.45 -28.41 1.05
CA ASP A 152 -40.12 -29.60 1.61
C ASP A 152 -41.66 -29.61 1.50
N GLU A 153 -42.34 -28.56 1.02
CA GLU A 153 -43.80 -28.62 0.83
C GLU A 153 -44.31 -27.68 -0.30
N LEU A 154 -44.32 -28.17 -1.55
CA LEU A 154 -45.52 -28.27 -2.43
C LEU A 154 -45.11 -28.51 -3.89
N GLN A 155 -45.51 -29.67 -4.42
CA GLN A 155 -45.69 -29.86 -5.84
C GLN A 155 -46.97 -29.13 -6.32
N GLN A 156 -46.88 -28.57 -7.53
CA GLN A 156 -47.96 -28.39 -8.53
C GLN A 156 -48.81 -27.10 -8.50
N VAL A 157 -48.61 -26.19 -9.46
CA VAL A 157 -49.43 -25.94 -10.68
C VAL A 157 -49.12 -24.53 -11.25
N THR A 158 -49.06 -24.47 -12.59
CA THR A 158 -48.75 -23.36 -13.51
C THR A 158 -49.61 -22.10 -13.41
N CYS A 159 -49.03 -20.92 -13.69
CA CYS A 159 -49.33 -20.03 -14.83
C CYS A 159 -48.45 -18.77 -14.79
N ASP A 160 -48.02 -18.35 -15.98
CA ASP A 160 -47.22 -17.15 -16.28
C ASP A 160 -47.81 -15.87 -15.67
N GLU A 161 -46.97 -15.08 -14.97
CA GLU A 161 -46.82 -13.63 -15.21
C GLU A 161 -45.35 -13.27 -14.98
N GLU A 162 -44.76 -12.57 -15.95
CA GLU A 162 -43.41 -12.00 -15.90
C GLU A 162 -43.32 -11.01 -14.73
N ASP A 163 -42.70 -11.43 -13.63
CA ASP A 163 -42.11 -10.50 -12.68
C ASP A 163 -40.60 -10.68 -12.81
N GLU A 164 -39.95 -9.71 -13.46
CA GLU A 164 -38.51 -9.52 -13.47
C GLU A 164 -38.05 -9.38 -12.01
N THR A 165 -37.83 -10.52 -11.38
CA THR A 165 -37.16 -10.58 -10.10
C THR A 165 -35.75 -10.04 -10.35
N VAL A 166 -35.42 -8.96 -9.65
CA VAL A 166 -34.09 -8.36 -9.56
C VAL A 166 -33.40 -8.80 -8.25
N PRO A 167 -33.03 -10.08 -7.99
CA PRO A 167 -32.13 -10.41 -6.90
C PRO A 167 -30.65 -10.18 -7.29
N PHE A 168 -30.35 -10.12 -8.58
CA PHE A 168 -28.96 -10.26 -9.08
C PHE A 168 -28.11 -8.99 -9.03
N LEU A 169 -28.71 -7.81 -8.94
CA LEU A 169 -27.97 -6.54 -9.02
C LEU A 169 -27.34 -6.11 -7.69
N GLU A 170 -27.95 -6.45 -6.56
CA GLU A 170 -27.53 -5.96 -5.26
C GLU A 170 -26.47 -6.85 -4.59
N GLU A 171 -26.52 -8.17 -4.83
CA GLU A 171 -25.51 -9.14 -4.39
C GLU A 171 -24.19 -8.98 -5.18
N ALA A 172 -24.28 -8.48 -6.42
CA ALA A 172 -23.14 -8.17 -7.27
C ALA A 172 -22.29 -7.00 -6.73
N GLU A 173 -22.92 -5.95 -6.19
CA GLU A 173 -22.22 -4.78 -5.64
C GLU A 173 -21.48 -5.11 -4.33
N VAL A 174 -22.08 -5.93 -3.46
CA VAL A 174 -21.44 -6.36 -2.20
C VAL A 174 -20.21 -7.24 -2.48
N THR A 175 -20.35 -8.16 -3.43
CA THR A 175 -19.26 -9.02 -3.91
C THR A 175 -18.15 -8.17 -4.56
N GLU A 176 -18.50 -7.10 -5.26
CA GLU A 176 -17.55 -6.17 -5.86
C GLU A 176 -16.66 -5.47 -4.82
N TYR A 177 -17.25 -4.91 -3.75
CA TYR A 177 -16.46 -4.24 -2.70
C TYR A 177 -15.46 -5.18 -2.04
N ALA A 178 -15.88 -6.38 -1.63
CA ALA A 178 -14.96 -7.32 -1.00
C ALA A 178 -13.89 -7.84 -1.96
N THR A 179 -14.23 -8.01 -3.24
CA THR A 179 -13.25 -8.36 -4.27
C THR A 179 -12.19 -7.26 -4.38
N LEU A 180 -12.61 -5.98 -4.38
CA LEU A 180 -11.68 -4.85 -4.40
C LEU A 180 -10.82 -4.78 -3.14
N ILE A 181 -11.39 -5.00 -1.94
CA ILE A 181 -10.62 -5.07 -0.68
C ILE A 181 -9.52 -6.12 -0.78
N ALA A 182 -9.88 -7.35 -1.15
CA ALA A 182 -8.94 -8.46 -1.23
C ALA A 182 -7.83 -8.21 -2.27
N LEU A 183 -8.19 -7.66 -3.43
CA LEU A 183 -7.26 -7.40 -4.52
C LEU A 183 -6.30 -6.25 -4.18
N VAL A 184 -6.83 -5.13 -3.68
CA VAL A 184 -6.01 -4.00 -3.22
C VAL A 184 -5.09 -4.42 -2.07
N TYR A 185 -5.61 -5.17 -1.09
CA TYR A 185 -4.80 -5.69 0.03
C TYR A 185 -3.62 -6.54 -0.47
N SER A 186 -3.85 -7.45 -1.41
CA SER A 186 -2.79 -8.28 -1.99
C SER A 186 -1.70 -7.44 -2.67
N MET A 187 -2.10 -6.44 -3.47
CA MET A 187 -1.20 -5.51 -4.16
C MET A 187 -0.33 -4.73 -3.16
N VAL A 188 -0.95 -4.08 -2.18
CA VAL A 188 -0.21 -3.25 -1.21
C VAL A 188 0.68 -4.09 -0.29
N LYS A 189 0.27 -5.32 0.05
CA LYS A 189 1.09 -6.26 0.82
C LYS A 189 2.35 -6.65 0.05
N GLN A 190 2.23 -6.93 -1.24
CA GLN A 190 3.39 -7.23 -2.09
C GLN A 190 4.31 -6.01 -2.22
N ASN A 191 3.74 -4.80 -2.41
CA ASN A 191 4.51 -3.56 -2.43
C ASN A 191 5.30 -3.35 -1.13
N TYR A 192 4.69 -3.59 0.02
CA TYR A 192 5.38 -3.52 1.32
C TYR A 192 6.52 -4.55 1.43
N VAL A 193 6.32 -5.80 0.99
CA VAL A 193 7.38 -6.82 1.02
C VAL A 193 8.58 -6.39 0.17
N MET A 194 8.34 -5.74 -0.96
CA MET A 194 9.40 -5.14 -1.78
C MET A 194 10.11 -4.01 -1.03
N GLN A 195 9.37 -3.06 -0.46
CA GLN A 195 9.94 -1.96 0.33
C GLN A 195 10.80 -2.50 1.50
N GLU A 196 10.32 -3.53 2.20
CA GLU A 196 11.03 -4.18 3.30
C GLU A 196 12.37 -4.77 2.83
N LYS A 197 12.38 -5.44 1.67
CA LYS A 197 13.61 -5.98 1.06
C LYS A 197 14.58 -4.88 0.67
N ILE A 198 14.09 -3.79 0.07
CA ILE A 198 14.91 -2.63 -0.28
C ILE A 198 15.57 -2.08 0.99
N VAL A 199 14.81 -1.74 2.03
CA VAL A 199 15.37 -1.16 3.26
C VAL A 199 16.38 -2.10 3.93
N LYS A 200 16.11 -3.41 3.97
CA LYS A 200 17.04 -4.41 4.55
C LYS A 200 18.33 -4.57 3.74
N SER A 201 18.30 -4.29 2.44
CA SER A 201 19.49 -4.36 1.56
C SER A 201 20.37 -3.11 1.60
N LEU A 202 19.89 -1.99 2.15
CA LEU A 202 20.67 -0.76 2.22
C LEU A 202 21.91 -0.95 3.09
N SER A 203 23.07 -0.61 2.52
CA SER A 203 24.34 -0.70 3.22
C SER A 203 25.33 0.36 2.73
N LEU A 204 26.41 0.58 3.49
CA LEU A 204 27.51 1.45 3.05
C LEU A 204 28.25 0.92 1.80
N LYS A 205 28.02 -0.34 1.43
CA LYS A 205 28.62 -0.98 0.25
C LYS A 205 27.70 -0.96 -0.97
N SER A 206 26.45 -0.50 -0.82
CA SER A 206 25.50 -0.43 -1.92
C SER A 206 26.06 0.44 -3.04
N SER A 207 26.04 -0.10 -4.25
CA SER A 207 26.49 0.59 -5.45
C SER A 207 25.46 1.62 -5.91
N SER A 208 25.90 2.62 -6.68
CA SER A 208 24.99 3.63 -7.24
C SER A 208 23.88 3.00 -8.11
N GLY A 209 24.20 1.97 -8.90
CA GLY A 209 23.22 1.30 -9.76
C GLY A 209 22.17 0.50 -8.98
N GLU A 210 22.55 -0.12 -7.87
CA GLU A 210 21.60 -0.78 -6.97
C GLU A 210 20.64 0.24 -6.34
N LEU A 211 21.17 1.36 -5.84
CA LEU A 211 20.35 2.41 -5.21
C LEU A 211 19.38 3.07 -6.19
N GLU A 212 19.82 3.30 -7.43
CA GLU A 212 18.97 3.81 -8.51
C GLU A 212 17.85 2.82 -8.84
N THR A 213 18.17 1.52 -8.90
CA THR A 213 17.17 0.46 -9.09
C THR A 213 16.16 0.45 -7.94
N TYR A 214 16.63 0.56 -6.69
CA TYR A 214 15.75 0.62 -5.52
C TYR A 214 14.84 1.84 -5.53
N ALA A 215 15.37 3.03 -5.85
CA ALA A 215 14.58 4.26 -5.95
C ALA A 215 13.52 4.16 -7.06
N MET A 216 13.87 3.53 -8.19
CA MET A 216 12.94 3.30 -9.30
C MET A 216 11.84 2.31 -8.89
N MET A 217 12.18 1.18 -8.27
CA MET A 217 11.19 0.23 -7.76
C MET A 217 10.26 0.86 -6.73
N TRP A 218 10.80 1.67 -5.81
CA TRP A 218 10.02 2.40 -4.81
C TRP A 218 9.04 3.37 -5.44
N SER A 219 9.46 4.10 -6.49
CA SER A 219 8.62 5.12 -7.14
C SER A 219 7.57 4.51 -8.07
N LEU A 220 7.91 3.44 -8.78
CA LEU A 220 7.02 2.79 -9.76
C LEU A 220 5.98 1.88 -9.12
N ARG A 221 6.21 1.38 -7.90
CA ARG A 221 5.30 0.47 -7.18
C ARG A 221 4.80 -0.67 -8.08
N PRO A 222 5.69 -1.53 -8.60
CA PRO A 222 5.39 -2.48 -9.67
C PRO A 222 4.31 -3.54 -9.33
N PHE A 223 3.95 -3.68 -8.06
CA PHE A 223 2.89 -4.58 -7.59
C PHE A 223 1.53 -3.89 -7.46
N VAL A 224 1.45 -2.58 -7.69
CA VAL A 224 0.24 -1.80 -7.55
C VAL A 224 -0.29 -1.45 -8.94
N GLU A 225 -1.43 -2.04 -9.30
CA GLU A 225 -2.14 -1.73 -10.55
C GLU A 225 -3.01 -0.49 -10.39
N ASP A 226 -2.66 0.58 -11.12
CA ASP A 226 -3.39 1.86 -11.05
C ASP A 226 -4.87 1.72 -11.46
N GLU A 227 -5.19 0.82 -12.39
CA GLU A 227 -6.57 0.59 -12.84
C GLU A 227 -7.47 0.10 -11.69
N VAL A 228 -6.97 -0.85 -10.90
CA VAL A 228 -7.67 -1.36 -9.71
C VAL A 228 -7.82 -0.27 -8.68
N MET A 229 -6.75 0.45 -8.36
CA MET A 229 -6.77 1.53 -7.37
C MET A 229 -7.78 2.61 -7.77
N ASN A 230 -7.78 3.00 -9.04
CA ASN A 230 -8.72 3.98 -9.58
C ASN A 230 -10.18 3.48 -9.51
N ARG A 231 -10.42 2.18 -9.77
CA ARG A 231 -11.75 1.59 -9.58
C ARG A 231 -12.18 1.64 -8.12
N ALA A 232 -11.29 1.27 -7.19
CA ALA A 232 -11.58 1.33 -5.76
C ALA A 232 -11.88 2.76 -5.28
N TRP A 233 -11.18 3.77 -5.80
CA TRP A 233 -11.46 5.17 -5.43
C TRP A 233 -12.81 5.68 -5.96
N LYS A 234 -13.23 5.27 -7.16
CA LYS A 234 -14.56 5.60 -7.73
C LYS A 234 -15.73 5.02 -6.94
N CYS A 235 -15.48 4.00 -6.12
CA CYS A 235 -16.49 3.44 -5.23
C CYS A 235 -16.76 4.34 -4.00
N ILE A 236 -15.91 5.35 -3.73
CA ILE A 236 -16.06 6.27 -2.58
C ILE A 236 -16.55 7.65 -3.02
N TYR A 237 -16.14 8.11 -4.22
CA TYR A 237 -16.40 9.44 -4.77
C TYR A 237 -17.30 9.37 -6.00
#